data_AF-A0A2V9I0K6-F1
#
_entry.id   AF-A0A2V9I0K6-F1
#
_cell.length_a   1.000
_cell.length_b   1.000
_cell.length_c   1.000
_cell.angle_alpha   90.00
_cell.angle_beta   90.00
_cell.angle_gamma   90.00
#
_symmetry.space_group_name_H-M   'P 1'
#
loop_
_entity.id
_entity.type
_entity.pdbx_description
1 polymer ?
#
loop_
_entity_poly.entity_id
_entity_poly.type
_entity_poly.pdbx_seq_one_letter_code
_entity_poly.pdbx_strand_id
1 'polypeptide(L)' 'MKPKNTICLWFDKDAHEAARFYAVTFPDSKVTAVHEAPADYPGGKKGDVLTVAFTVVGIPCLGL' A
#
# COMPACT_ATOMS: atom_id res chain seq x y z
N MET A 1 -12.43 10.55 -5.62
CA MET A 1 -11.72 11.79 -5.26
C MET A 1 -10.32 11.41 -4.79
N LYS A 2 -9.25 12.06 -5.26
CA LYS A 2 -7.90 11.82 -4.72
C LYS A 2 -7.77 12.52 -3.36
N PRO A 3 -7.29 11.83 -2.31
CA PRO A 3 -7.11 12.47 -1.01
C PRO A 3 -6.05 13.57 -1.09
N LYS A 4 -6.26 14.68 -0.38
CA LYS A 4 -5.30 15.79 -0.33
C LYS A 4 -4.04 15.45 0.48
N ASN A 5 -4.13 14.49 1.40
CA ASN A 5 -3.04 13.99 2.23
C ASN A 5 -3.14 12.46 2.38
N THR A 6 -2.01 11.76 2.46
CA THR A 6 -1.93 10.29 2.57
C THR A 6 -0.84 9.93 3.58
N ILE A 7 -1.13 9.00 4.49
CA ILE A 7 -0.13 8.52 5.48
C ILE A 7 0.75 7.48 4.79
N CYS A 8 2.05 7.75 4.69
CA CYS A 8 3.02 6.81 4.12
C CYS A 8 3.63 5.96 5.25
N LEU A 9 3.50 4.65 5.15
CA LEU A 9 4.03 3.67 6.09
C LEU A 9 5.05 2.79 5.36
N TRP A 10 6.24 2.66 5.94
CA TRP A 10 7.30 1.82 5.40
C TRP A 10 7.18 0.40 5.94
N PHE A 11 7.33 -0.59 5.07
CA PHE A 11 7.36 -2.01 5.40
C PHE A 11 8.65 -2.65 4.86
N ASP A 12 9.10 -3.72 5.51
CA ASP A 12 10.11 -4.59 4.92
C ASP A 12 9.40 -5.61 4.03
N LYS A 13 9.24 -5.28 2.74
CA LYS A 13 8.69 -6.12 1.64
C LYS A 13 7.21 -6.52 1.71
N ASP A 14 6.55 -6.45 2.86
CA ASP A 14 5.21 -7.04 3.06
C ASP A 14 4.06 -6.02 3.04
N ALA A 15 4.22 -4.86 2.39
CA ALA A 15 3.22 -3.80 2.35
C ALA A 15 1.84 -4.27 1.84
N HIS A 16 1.81 -5.19 0.86
CA HIS A 16 0.56 -5.71 0.31
C HIS A 16 -0.14 -6.68 1.27
N GLU A 17 0.62 -7.54 1.95
CA GLU A 17 0.07 -8.45 2.95
C GLU A 17 -0.48 -7.68 4.15
N ALA A 18 0.28 -6.69 4.64
CA ALA A 18 -0.17 -5.80 5.71
C ALA A 18 -1.47 -5.05 5.34
N ALA A 19 -1.53 -4.48 4.12
CA ALA A 19 -2.74 -3.80 3.65
C ALA A 19 -3.96 -4.74 3.54
N ARG A 20 -3.75 -6.00 3.12
CA ARG A 20 -4.81 -7.02 3.11
C ARG A 20 -5.26 -7.39 4.52
N PHE A 21 -4.32 -7.54 5.45
CA PHE A 21 -4.63 -7.78 6.85
C PHE A 21 -5.48 -6.63 7.43
N TYR A 22 -5.11 -5.38 7.20
CA TYR A 22 -5.90 -4.23 7.67
C TYR A 22 -7.29 -4.18 7.04
N ALA A 23 -7.40 -4.48 5.74
CA ALA A 23 -8.66 -4.50 5.02
C ALA A 23 -9.67 -5.52 5.57
N VAL A 24 -9.21 -6.69 6.04
CA VAL A 24 -10.10 -7.72 6.62
C VAL A 24 -10.30 -7.54 8.14
N THR A 25 -9.42 -6.80 8.80
CA THR A 25 -9.44 -6.63 10.27
C THR A 25 -10.32 -5.46 10.69
N PHE A 26 -10.27 -4.34 9.96
CA PHE A 26 -10.95 -3.10 10.35
C PHE A 26 -12.14 -2.79 9.43
N PRO A 27 -13.23 -2.20 9.97
CA PRO A 27 -14.31 -1.70 9.14
C PRO A 27 -13.84 -0.55 8.26
N ASP A 28 -14.54 -0.29 7.16
CA ASP A 28 -14.25 0.77 6.17
C ASP A 28 -12.76 0.81 5.72
N SER A 29 -12.19 -0.38 5.57
CA SER A 29 -10.80 -0.59 5.21
C SER A 29 -10.73 -1.46 3.96
N LYS A 30 -9.86 -1.10 3.01
CA LYS A 30 -9.71 -1.83 1.74
C LYS A 30 -8.39 -1.52 1.08
N VAL A 31 -7.85 -2.51 0.37
CA VAL A 31 -6.81 -2.27 -0.64
C VAL A 31 -7.47 -1.59 -1.84
N THR A 32 -6.90 -0.49 -2.31
CA THR A 32 -7.44 0.33 -3.39
C THR A 32 -6.62 0.28 -4.66
N ALA A 33 -5.30 0.08 -4.56
CA ALA A 33 -4.42 -0.16 -5.69
C ALA A 33 -3.13 -0.87 -5.26
N VAL A 34 -2.53 -1.60 -6.19
CA VAL A 34 -1.18 -2.15 -6.10
C VAL A 34 -0.40 -1.61 -7.28
N HIS A 35 0.78 -1.05 -7.02
CA HIS A 35 1.65 -0.48 -8.05
C HIS A 35 2.96 -1.25 -8.08
N GLU A 36 3.24 -1.85 -9.23
CA GLU A 36 4.48 -2.57 -9.49
C GLU A 36 5.61 -1.60 -9.86
N ALA A 37 6.84 -1.99 -9.55
CA ALA A 37 8.03 -1.23 -9.90
C ALA A 37 8.21 -1.18 -11.42
N PRO A 38 8.33 0.02 -12.04
CA PRO A 38 8.47 0.13 -13.49
C PRO A 38 9.88 -0.27 -14.00
N ALA A 39 10.86 -0.31 -13.10
CA ALA A 39 12.25 -0.67 -13.34
C ALA A 39 12.87 -1.26 -12.06
N ASP A 40 14.08 -1.79 -12.17
CA ASP A 40 14.86 -2.24 -11.00
C ASP A 40 15.19 -1.06 -10.07
N TYR A 41 15.30 -1.33 -8.77
CA TYR A 41 15.55 -0.30 -7.75
C TYR A 41 16.35 -0.88 -6.56
N PRO A 42 16.89 -0.05 -5.67
CA PRO A 42 17.58 -0.55 -4.48
C PRO A 42 16.63 -1.42 -3.63
N GLY A 43 16.90 -2.73 -3.59
CA GLY A 43 16.11 -3.68 -2.79
C GLY A 43 15.03 -4.46 -3.55
N GLY A 44 14.85 -4.25 -4.86
CA GLY A 44 13.88 -5.00 -5.66
C GLY A 44 14.08 -4.88 -7.18
N LYS A 45 13.18 -5.50 -7.94
CA LYS A 45 13.23 -5.60 -9.40
C LYS A 45 11.99 -5.04 -10.05
N LYS A 46 12.07 -4.78 -11.34
CA LYS A 46 10.90 -4.48 -12.17
C LYS A 46 9.81 -5.56 -11.98
N GLY A 47 8.58 -5.12 -11.76
CA GLY A 47 7.42 -6.01 -11.56
C GLY A 47 7.18 -6.39 -10.09
N ASP A 48 8.12 -6.13 -9.18
CA ASP A 48 7.88 -6.29 -7.75
C ASP A 48 6.85 -5.26 -7.28
N VAL A 49 6.07 -5.60 -6.24
CA VAL A 49 5.18 -4.63 -5.62
C VAL A 49 6.02 -3.51 -4.99
N LEU A 50 5.84 -2.29 -5.48
CA LEU A 50 6.57 -1.11 -5.00
C LEU A 50 5.74 -0.29 -4.02
N THR A 51 4.47 -0.06 -4.32
CA THR A 51 3.58 0.62 -3.36
C THR A 51 2.18 0.04 -3.38
N VAL A 52 1.49 0.18 -2.25
CA VAL A 52 0.12 -0.29 -2.05
C VAL A 52 -0.71 0.85 -1.50
N ALA A 53 -1.74 1.26 -2.23
CA ALA A 53 -2.70 2.24 -1.74
C ALA A 53 -3.83 1.52 -1.02
N PHE A 54 -4.16 1.93 0.21
CA PHE A 54 -5.24 1.32 0.99
C PHE A 54 -5.91 2.35 1.90
N THR A 55 -7.04 1.97 2.48
CA THR A 55 -7.68 2.73 3.57
C THR A 55 -7.73 1.91 4.84
N VAL A 56 -7.60 2.58 5.99
CA VAL A 56 -7.85 2.00 7.32
C VAL A 56 -8.83 2.91 8.05
N VAL A 57 -10.04 2.43 8.31
CA VAL A 57 -11.14 3.18 8.93
C VAL A 57 -11.34 4.55 8.26
N GLY A 58 -11.43 4.53 6.92
CA GLY A 58 -11.58 5.73 6.09
C GLY A 58 -10.33 6.59 5.89
N ILE A 59 -9.21 6.30 6.57
CA ILE A 59 -7.96 7.07 6.43
C ILE A 59 -7.16 6.57 5.23
N PRO A 60 -6.78 7.45 4.28
CA PRO A 60 -5.96 7.08 3.13
C PRO A 60 -4.50 6.83 3.52
N CYS A 61 -3.99 5.67 3.14
CA CYS A 61 -2.64 5.22 3.42
C CYS A 61 -1.92 4.75 2.14
N LEU A 62 -0.59 4.84 2.17
CA LEU A 62 0.31 4.27 1.19
C LEU A 62 1.32 3.39 1.93
N GLY A 63 1.43 2.12 1.53
CA GLY A 63 2.49 1.22 1.96
C GLY A 63 3.61 1.23 0.94
N LEU A 64 4.86 1.32 1.42
CA LEU A 64 6.10 1.26 0.64
C LEU A 64 6.96 0.10 1.15
#